data_AF-A0A7L8AD57-F1
#
_entry.id   AF-A0A7L8AD57-F1
#
_cell.length_a   1.000
_cell.length_b   1.000
_cell.length_c   1.000
_cell.angle_alpha   90.00
_cell.angle_beta   90.00
_cell.angle_gamma   90.00
#
_symmetry.space_group_name_H-M   'P 1'
#
loop_
_entity.id
_entity.type
_entity.pdbx_description
1 polymer ?
#
loop_
_entity_poly.entity_id
_entity_poly.type
_entity_poly.pdbx_seq_one_letter_code
_entity_poly.pdbx_strand_id
1 'polypeptide(L)'
;MKLNFRFLTVLVFAIFTLFSCESNQEIKIDSDNLLLGSWIEPDFSGETTTFKRGNDLPKEGYGVSFKLENEFTERTSGFCGTPPLTFFNNEGTWRLNENLIEVNVQSYPSNFGWKIIELTETKLVVKREITEQEKDHLQLMELFSEIQTLSRNESCTNSNDWNYVAYGSKACGGPQGFIIYSTKINTTNFLQKVANYSKVEKEYNVKWSVVSDCSIPNEPKSIECKNGYPVLKY
;
A
#
# COMPACT_ATOMS: atom_id res chain seq x y z
N MET A 1 57.14 8.17 -73.16
CA MET A 1 57.76 8.85 -72.01
C MET A 1 56.63 9.39 -71.12
N LYS A 2 56.58 8.94 -69.85
CA LYS A 2 55.93 9.47 -68.61
C LYS A 2 55.19 10.84 -68.69
N LEU A 3 54.16 11.20 -67.91
CA LEU A 3 53.27 10.61 -66.89
C LEU A 3 52.29 11.74 -66.40
N ASN A 4 51.00 11.42 -66.18
CA ASN A 4 50.08 11.82 -65.09
C ASN A 4 49.59 13.26 -64.70
N PHE A 5 48.27 13.28 -64.44
CA PHE A 5 47.47 13.87 -63.33
C PHE A 5 47.07 15.36 -63.32
N ARG A 6 45.75 15.63 -63.21
CA ARG A 6 45.05 16.15 -62.00
C ARG A 6 43.55 16.39 -62.31
N PHE A 7 42.70 15.50 -61.80
CA PHE A 7 41.74 15.69 -60.69
C PHE A 7 40.32 16.11 -61.11
N LEU A 8 39.52 15.06 -61.31
CA LEU A 8 38.06 15.00 -61.27
C LEU A 8 37.60 15.09 -59.80
N THR A 9 36.62 15.92 -59.48
CA THR A 9 35.80 15.72 -58.26
C THR A 9 34.40 16.26 -58.51
N VAL A 10 33.50 15.31 -58.78
CA VAL A 10 32.06 15.51 -58.97
C VAL A 10 31.42 15.66 -57.60
N LEU A 11 30.59 16.69 -57.48
CA LEU A 11 29.73 17.00 -56.34
C LEU A 11 28.64 15.91 -56.22
N VAL A 12 28.84 14.91 -55.35
CA VAL A 12 27.83 13.89 -55.04
C VAL A 12 27.23 14.19 -53.67
N PHE A 13 25.96 14.57 -53.71
CA PHE A 13 25.02 14.62 -52.60
C PHE A 13 25.11 13.36 -51.72
N ALA A 14 25.55 13.50 -50.48
CA ALA A 14 25.33 12.52 -49.43
C ALA A 14 24.44 13.15 -48.37
N ILE A 15 23.13 13.13 -48.62
CA ILE A 15 22.12 13.25 -47.56
C ILE A 15 22.29 11.97 -46.73
N PHE A 16 23.08 12.06 -45.66
CA PHE A 16 23.00 11.11 -44.56
C PHE A 16 21.68 11.37 -43.85
N THR A 17 20.61 10.69 -44.29
CA THR A 17 19.42 10.54 -43.47
C THR A 17 19.85 9.83 -42.19
N LEU A 18 19.81 10.57 -41.08
CA LEU A 18 19.83 9.99 -39.74
C LEU A 18 18.53 9.19 -39.59
N PHE A 19 18.52 7.96 -40.08
CA PHE A 19 17.61 6.95 -39.57
C PHE A 19 18.03 6.71 -38.13
N SER A 20 17.42 7.45 -37.22
CA SER A 20 17.29 7.01 -35.84
C SER A 20 16.50 5.70 -35.92
N CYS A 21 17.21 4.57 -35.89
CA CYS A 21 16.59 3.29 -35.58
C CYS A 21 16.07 3.38 -34.15
N GLU A 22 14.85 3.85 -33.98
CA GLU A 22 14.03 3.40 -32.88
C GLU A 22 13.86 1.90 -33.11
N SER A 23 14.59 1.09 -32.34
CA SER A 23 14.42 -0.36 -32.41
C SER A 23 13.02 -0.65 -31.89
N ASN A 24 12.06 -0.76 -32.80
CA ASN A 24 10.78 -1.40 -32.54
C ASN A 24 11.07 -2.89 -32.29
N GLN A 25 11.62 -3.18 -31.11
CA GLN A 25 11.70 -4.54 -30.60
C GLN A 25 10.28 -4.98 -30.35
N GLU A 26 9.78 -5.89 -31.19
CA GLU A 26 8.51 -6.55 -30.97
C GLU A 26 8.53 -7.20 -29.58
N ILE A 27 7.53 -6.89 -28.76
CA ILE A 27 7.37 -7.53 -27.45
C ILE A 27 7.11 -9.00 -27.70
N LYS A 28 8.05 -9.86 -27.28
CA LYS A 28 7.86 -11.31 -27.34
C LYS A 28 6.87 -11.70 -26.24
N ILE A 29 5.61 -11.89 -26.63
CA ILE A 29 4.54 -12.35 -25.73
C ILE A 29 4.53 -13.87 -25.73
N ASP A 30 4.52 -14.45 -24.54
CA ASP A 30 4.28 -15.88 -24.35
C ASP A 30 2.77 -16.14 -24.32
N SER A 31 2.25 -16.83 -25.34
CA SER A 31 0.83 -17.14 -25.45
C SER A 31 0.35 -18.15 -24.41
N ASP A 32 1.25 -18.98 -23.88
CA ASP A 32 0.93 -19.99 -22.86
C ASP A 32 0.93 -19.38 -21.46
N ASN A 33 1.65 -18.27 -21.27
CA ASN A 33 1.64 -17.51 -20.03
C ASN A 33 1.75 -16.01 -20.26
N LEU A 34 0.59 -15.36 -20.43
CA LEU A 34 0.49 -13.92 -20.61
C LEU A 34 1.07 -13.10 -19.44
N LEU A 35 1.24 -13.67 -18.24
CA LEU A 35 1.77 -12.92 -17.11
C LEU A 35 3.27 -12.61 -17.28
N LEU A 36 4.01 -13.45 -18.02
CA LEU A 36 5.44 -13.25 -18.27
C LEU A 36 5.70 -11.94 -19.00
N GLY A 37 6.73 -11.22 -18.56
CA GLY A 37 7.15 -9.94 -19.12
C GLY A 37 7.10 -8.79 -18.11
N SER A 38 7.24 -7.56 -18.62
CA SER A 38 7.30 -6.34 -17.81
C SER A 38 5.96 -5.61 -17.81
N TRP A 39 5.53 -5.19 -16.63
CA TRP A 39 4.28 -4.49 -16.35
C TRP A 39 4.60 -3.15 -15.69
N ILE A 40 4.26 -2.06 -16.36
CA ILE A 40 4.76 -0.71 -16.07
C ILE A 40 3.61 0.30 -16.03
N GLU A 41 3.93 1.55 -15.65
CA GLU A 41 2.98 2.66 -15.59
C GLU A 41 1.71 2.32 -14.81
N PRO A 42 1.81 1.92 -13.52
CA PRO A 42 0.64 1.57 -12.73
C PRO A 42 -0.33 2.75 -12.63
N ASP A 43 -1.59 2.50 -12.94
CA ASP A 43 -2.72 3.37 -12.61
C ASP A 43 -3.43 2.84 -11.37
N PHE A 44 -3.43 3.64 -10.31
CA PHE A 44 -4.02 3.28 -9.02
C PHE A 44 -5.44 3.85 -8.94
N SER A 45 -6.44 2.97 -9.06
CA SER A 45 -7.85 3.36 -9.04
C SER A 45 -8.64 2.49 -8.06
N GLY A 46 -9.09 3.10 -6.97
CA GLY A 46 -9.81 2.43 -5.89
C GLY A 46 -8.98 1.30 -5.27
N GLU A 47 -9.48 0.08 -5.35
CA GLU A 47 -8.83 -1.13 -4.83
C GLU A 47 -7.97 -1.86 -5.87
N THR A 48 -7.92 -1.36 -7.11
CA THR A 48 -7.23 -2.01 -8.21
C THR A 48 -6.01 -1.23 -8.66
N THR A 49 -5.02 -1.96 -9.17
CA THR A 49 -3.87 -1.40 -9.89
C THR A 49 -3.90 -1.94 -11.31
N THR A 50 -3.85 -1.04 -12.28
CA THR A 50 -3.83 -1.38 -13.70
C THR A 50 -2.45 -1.11 -14.26
N PHE A 51 -1.79 -2.13 -14.80
CA PHE A 51 -0.51 -2.02 -15.47
C PHE A 51 -0.67 -2.12 -16.99
N LYS A 52 0.25 -1.48 -17.71
CA LYS A 52 0.46 -1.70 -19.13
C LYS A 52 1.65 -2.63 -19.35
N ARG A 53 1.60 -3.46 -20.39
CA ARG A 53 2.79 -4.20 -20.81
C ARG A 53 3.85 -3.25 -21.36
N GLY A 54 5.09 -3.44 -20.94
CA GLY A 54 6.26 -2.76 -21.48
C GLY A 54 7.31 -3.74 -21.99
N ASN A 55 8.25 -3.24 -22.80
CA ASN A 55 9.40 -4.04 -23.25
C ASN A 55 10.31 -4.38 -22.05
N ASP A 56 10.61 -3.36 -21.24
CA ASP A 56 11.51 -3.43 -20.08
C ASP A 56 10.96 -2.61 -18.91
N LEU A 57 11.55 -2.80 -17.73
CA LEU A 57 11.28 -1.96 -16.57
C LEU A 57 11.81 -0.52 -16.79
N PRO A 58 11.07 0.52 -16.38
CA PRO A 58 11.50 1.91 -16.56
C PRO A 58 12.72 2.24 -15.71
N LYS A 59 13.61 3.10 -16.23
CA LYS A 59 14.74 3.62 -15.44
C LYS A 59 14.26 4.48 -14.26
N GLU A 60 13.26 5.30 -14.49
CA GLU A 60 12.72 6.27 -13.53
C GLU A 60 11.19 6.12 -13.42
N GLY A 61 10.75 4.99 -12.89
CA GLY A 61 9.33 4.70 -12.71
C GLY A 61 9.09 3.40 -11.94
N TYR A 62 7.85 3.19 -11.52
CA TYR A 62 7.44 1.91 -10.93
C TYR A 62 7.13 0.90 -12.04
N GLY A 63 7.50 -0.36 -11.80
CA GLY A 63 7.10 -1.47 -12.64
C GLY A 63 7.49 -2.80 -12.01
N VAL A 64 6.90 -3.88 -12.51
CA VAL A 64 7.19 -5.25 -12.06
C VAL A 64 7.44 -6.16 -13.26
N SER A 65 8.26 -7.18 -13.09
CA SER A 65 8.57 -8.15 -14.14
C SER A 65 8.42 -9.56 -13.59
N PHE A 66 7.63 -10.37 -14.29
CA PHE A 66 7.49 -11.81 -14.03
C PHE A 66 8.30 -12.57 -15.08
N LYS A 67 9.28 -13.35 -14.64
CA LYS A 67 10.18 -14.10 -15.52
C LYS A 67 10.00 -15.60 -15.30
N LEU A 68 10.58 -16.39 -16.21
CA LEU A 68 10.66 -17.84 -16.09
C LEU A 68 11.40 -18.25 -14.80
N GLU A 69 11.28 -19.52 -14.43
CA GLU A 69 11.95 -20.08 -13.25
C GLU A 69 11.56 -19.40 -11.92
N ASN A 70 10.36 -18.81 -11.88
CA ASN A 70 9.78 -18.12 -10.72
C ASN A 70 10.55 -16.85 -10.30
N GLU A 71 11.33 -16.23 -11.18
CA GLU A 71 12.06 -14.99 -10.86
C GLU A 71 11.14 -13.76 -11.01
N PHE A 72 11.18 -12.87 -10.01
CA PHE A 72 10.41 -11.62 -9.96
C PHE A 72 11.34 -10.43 -9.73
N THR A 73 11.09 -9.33 -10.43
CA THR A 73 11.78 -8.06 -10.21
C THR A 73 10.77 -6.92 -10.03
N GLU A 74 10.86 -6.17 -8.95
CA GLU A 74 10.15 -4.89 -8.77
C GLU A 74 11.12 -3.72 -8.94
N ARG A 75 10.77 -2.77 -9.81
CA ARG A 75 11.43 -1.47 -9.94
C ARG A 75 10.70 -0.45 -9.06
N THR A 76 11.39 0.14 -8.10
CA THR A 76 10.76 1.08 -7.15
C THR A 76 11.74 2.15 -6.65
N SER A 77 11.21 3.22 -6.07
CA SER A 77 11.98 4.23 -5.31
C SER A 77 11.76 4.12 -3.78
N GLY A 78 11.04 3.10 -3.33
CA GLY A 78 10.69 2.90 -1.92
C GLY A 78 9.55 3.81 -1.43
N PHE A 79 9.31 3.79 -0.12
CA PHE A 79 8.07 4.31 0.49
C PHE A 79 8.06 5.83 0.81
N CYS A 80 9.18 6.58 0.71
CA CYS A 80 9.18 7.99 1.13
C CYS A 80 10.35 8.84 0.59
N GLY A 81 10.57 8.86 -0.74
CA GLY A 81 11.63 9.69 -1.33
C GLY A 81 11.26 11.17 -1.42
N THR A 82 12.16 12.06 -0.97
CA THR A 82 12.11 13.49 -1.32
C THR A 82 12.89 13.70 -2.62
N PRO A 83 12.34 14.38 -3.65
CA PRO A 83 13.02 14.54 -4.93
C PRO A 83 14.44 15.12 -4.82
N PRO A 84 15.38 14.69 -5.71
CA PRO A 84 15.19 13.73 -6.80
C PRO A 84 15.08 12.27 -6.30
N LEU A 85 14.15 11.51 -6.88
CA LEU A 85 13.94 10.10 -6.52
C LEU A 85 15.05 9.23 -7.12
N THR A 86 15.56 8.29 -6.33
CA THR A 86 16.47 7.24 -6.80
C THR A 86 15.71 5.93 -6.89
N PHE A 87 15.84 5.23 -8.02
CA PHE A 87 15.16 3.96 -8.26
C PHE A 87 16.15 2.78 -8.22
N PHE A 88 15.71 1.67 -7.63
CA PHE A 88 16.45 0.41 -7.51
C PHE A 88 15.54 -0.78 -7.85
N ASN A 89 16.15 -1.96 -7.98
CA ASN A 89 15.43 -3.21 -8.20
C ASN A 89 15.38 -4.01 -6.92
N ASN A 90 14.20 -4.51 -6.59
CA ASN A 90 13.98 -5.53 -5.57
C ASN A 90 13.76 -6.86 -6.28
N GLU A 91 14.70 -7.78 -6.08
CA GLU A 91 14.58 -9.13 -6.62
C GLU A 91 13.79 -10.02 -5.66
N GLY A 92 13.08 -10.99 -6.24
CA GLY A 92 12.21 -11.88 -5.52
C GLY A 92 11.82 -13.10 -6.32
N THR A 93 10.81 -13.81 -5.82
CA THR A 93 10.20 -14.94 -6.50
C THR A 93 8.70 -14.76 -6.59
N TRP A 94 8.07 -15.41 -7.57
CA TRP A 94 6.63 -15.38 -7.73
C TRP A 94 6.06 -16.77 -8.04
N ARG A 95 4.78 -16.94 -7.74
CA ARG A 95 3.99 -18.12 -8.13
C ARG A 95 2.58 -17.67 -8.52
N LEU A 96 1.95 -18.45 -9.40
CA LEU A 96 0.54 -18.27 -9.74
C LEU A 96 -0.25 -19.49 -9.25
N ASN A 97 -1.22 -19.25 -8.38
CA ASN A 97 -2.19 -20.26 -7.95
C ASN A 97 -3.58 -19.79 -8.38
N GLU A 98 -4.15 -20.45 -9.39
CA GLU A 98 -5.36 -20.01 -10.08
C GLU A 98 -5.25 -18.57 -10.60
N ASN A 99 -5.86 -17.60 -9.92
CA ASN A 99 -5.79 -16.18 -10.24
C ASN A 99 -5.03 -15.35 -9.20
N LEU A 100 -4.40 -15.99 -8.20
CA LEU A 100 -3.62 -15.32 -7.17
C LEU A 100 -2.12 -15.39 -7.51
N ILE A 101 -1.54 -14.22 -7.77
CA ILE A 101 -0.10 -14.04 -7.87
C ILE A 101 0.44 -13.89 -6.45
N GLU A 102 1.31 -14.79 -6.02
CA GLU A 102 2.02 -14.71 -4.75
C GLU A 102 3.45 -14.27 -5.01
N VAL A 103 3.86 -13.17 -4.41
CA VAL A 103 5.20 -12.59 -4.58
C VAL A 103 5.93 -12.58 -3.24
N ASN A 104 7.19 -13.01 -3.27
CA ASN A 104 8.12 -12.97 -2.15
C ASN A 104 9.34 -12.15 -2.57
N VAL A 105 9.59 -11.03 -1.90
CA VAL A 105 10.72 -10.13 -2.16
C VAL A 105 11.58 -10.01 -0.92
N GLN A 106 12.87 -9.71 -1.13
CA GLN A 106 13.83 -9.58 -0.02
C GLN A 106 13.64 -8.28 0.78
N SER A 107 12.94 -7.29 0.21
CA SER A 107 12.64 -5.99 0.83
C SER A 107 11.25 -5.97 1.45
N TYR A 108 11.02 -5.15 2.48
CA TYR A 108 9.67 -4.90 2.99
C TYR A 108 8.81 -4.13 1.95
N PRO A 109 7.53 -4.50 1.73
CA PRO A 109 6.84 -5.67 2.31
C PRO A 109 7.34 -6.97 1.69
N SER A 110 7.77 -7.91 2.53
CA SER A 110 8.50 -9.11 2.08
C SER A 110 7.66 -10.12 1.32
N ASN A 111 6.35 -10.12 1.52
CA ASN A 111 5.42 -11.02 0.83
C ASN A 111 4.11 -10.27 0.54
N PHE A 112 3.55 -10.45 -0.65
CA PHE A 112 2.22 -9.94 -0.98
C PHE A 112 1.50 -10.83 -1.99
N GLY A 113 0.17 -10.73 -2.01
CA GLY A 113 -0.68 -11.42 -2.96
C GLY A 113 -1.45 -10.44 -3.84
N TRP A 114 -1.58 -10.75 -5.13
CA TRP A 114 -2.38 -10.01 -6.09
C TRP A 114 -3.36 -10.92 -6.81
N LYS A 115 -4.65 -10.69 -6.62
CA LYS A 115 -5.69 -11.35 -7.41
C LYS A 115 -5.78 -10.69 -8.78
N ILE A 116 -5.62 -11.47 -9.83
CA ILE A 116 -5.83 -11.06 -11.22
C ILE A 116 -7.33 -10.83 -11.42
N ILE A 117 -7.67 -9.59 -11.76
CA ILE A 117 -9.02 -9.17 -12.16
C ILE A 117 -9.16 -9.27 -13.68
N GLU A 118 -8.12 -8.87 -14.41
CA GLU A 118 -8.05 -8.94 -15.86
C GLU A 118 -6.60 -9.15 -16.30
N LEU A 119 -6.38 -10.02 -17.29
CA LEU A 119 -5.07 -10.23 -17.90
C LEU A 119 -5.25 -10.39 -19.42
N THR A 120 -4.59 -9.50 -20.17
CA THR A 120 -4.53 -9.53 -21.63
C THR A 120 -3.10 -9.37 -22.12
N GLU A 121 -2.90 -9.40 -23.43
CA GLU A 121 -1.61 -9.09 -24.07
C GLU A 121 -1.07 -7.70 -23.75
N THR A 122 -1.88 -6.74 -23.31
CA THR A 122 -1.43 -5.35 -23.11
C THR A 122 -1.74 -4.80 -21.72
N LYS A 123 -2.55 -5.49 -20.94
CA LYS A 123 -3.10 -4.98 -19.68
C LYS A 123 -3.13 -6.07 -18.60
N LEU A 124 -2.68 -5.70 -17.40
CA LEU A 124 -2.79 -6.51 -16.19
C LEU A 124 -3.51 -5.66 -15.14
N VAL A 125 -4.69 -6.10 -14.71
CA VAL A 125 -5.44 -5.49 -13.62
C VAL A 125 -5.40 -6.42 -12.43
N VAL A 126 -4.88 -5.93 -11.31
CA VAL A 126 -4.76 -6.69 -10.07
C VAL A 126 -5.45 -5.97 -8.92
N LYS A 127 -5.89 -6.76 -7.94
CA LYS A 127 -6.35 -6.29 -6.64
C LYS A 127 -5.47 -6.91 -5.55
N ARG A 128 -5.07 -6.10 -4.56
CA ARG A 128 -4.31 -6.61 -3.40
C ARG A 128 -5.13 -7.65 -2.65
N GLU A 129 -4.56 -8.83 -2.47
CA GLU A 129 -5.13 -9.81 -1.57
C GLU A 129 -4.78 -9.42 -0.13
N ILE A 130 -5.82 -9.27 0.68
CA ILE A 130 -5.72 -9.02 2.10
C ILE A 130 -5.98 -10.32 2.86
N THR A 131 -5.12 -10.61 3.82
CA THR A 131 -5.26 -11.79 4.67
C THR A 131 -6.51 -11.70 5.55
N GLU A 132 -6.99 -12.84 6.05
CA GLU A 132 -8.11 -12.84 7.02
C GLU A 132 -7.78 -12.04 8.28
N GLN A 133 -6.51 -12.02 8.71
CA GLN A 133 -6.07 -11.20 9.84
C GLN A 133 -6.18 -9.70 9.53
N GLU A 134 -5.72 -9.27 8.35
CA GLU A 134 -5.86 -7.88 7.93
C GLU A 134 -7.33 -7.47 7.82
N LYS A 135 -8.21 -8.34 7.32
CA LYS A 135 -9.66 -8.07 7.26
C LYS A 135 -10.25 -7.85 8.65
N ASP A 136 -9.96 -8.74 9.61
CA ASP A 136 -10.43 -8.57 10.99
C ASP A 136 -9.86 -7.29 11.62
N HIS A 137 -8.60 -6.97 11.35
CA HIS A 137 -7.97 -5.74 11.84
C HIS A 137 -8.62 -4.49 11.23
N LEU A 138 -8.94 -4.49 9.93
CA LEU A 138 -9.67 -3.40 9.28
C LEU A 138 -11.04 -3.20 9.93
N GLN A 139 -11.76 -4.27 10.26
CA GLN A 139 -13.02 -4.16 11.01
C GLN A 139 -12.83 -3.46 12.37
N LEU A 140 -11.75 -3.76 13.10
CA LEU A 140 -11.43 -3.06 14.34
C LEU A 140 -11.14 -1.57 14.12
N MET A 141 -10.42 -1.23 13.05
CA MET A 141 -10.12 0.15 12.70
C MET A 141 -11.40 0.94 12.42
N GLU A 142 -12.34 0.37 11.66
CA GLU A 142 -13.64 0.99 11.38
C GLU A 142 -14.44 1.23 12.66
N LEU A 143 -14.58 0.21 13.52
CA LEU A 143 -15.28 0.34 14.81
C LEU A 143 -14.65 1.43 15.69
N PHE A 144 -13.32 1.51 15.75
CA PHE A 144 -12.63 2.53 16.53
C PHE A 144 -12.79 3.93 15.93
N SER A 145 -12.77 4.05 14.60
CA SER A 145 -12.99 5.31 13.87
C SER A 145 -14.36 5.90 14.18
N GLU A 146 -15.40 5.08 14.21
CA GLU A 146 -16.75 5.51 14.61
C GLU A 146 -16.78 6.07 16.04
N ILE A 147 -16.14 5.38 16.99
CA ILE A 147 -16.07 5.82 18.39
C ILE A 147 -15.31 7.15 18.48
N GLN A 148 -14.17 7.28 17.80
CA GLN A 148 -13.36 8.50 17.79
C GLN A 148 -14.12 9.69 17.19
N THR A 149 -14.92 9.45 16.16
CA THR A 149 -15.77 10.49 15.55
C THR A 149 -16.81 11.01 16.54
N LEU A 150 -17.51 10.11 17.25
CA LEU A 150 -18.49 10.48 18.27
C LEU A 150 -17.84 11.18 19.47
N SER A 151 -16.66 10.71 19.89
CA SER A 151 -15.87 11.29 20.98
C SER A 151 -15.52 12.77 20.72
N ARG A 152 -15.32 13.15 19.45
CA ARG A 152 -14.90 14.50 19.04
C ARG A 152 -16.03 15.38 18.52
N ASN A 153 -17.29 14.94 18.63
CA ASN A 153 -18.43 15.62 18.03
C ASN A 153 -18.80 16.95 18.71
N GLU A 154 -18.34 17.17 19.94
CA GLU A 154 -18.67 18.34 20.75
C GLU A 154 -17.43 19.15 21.13
N SER A 155 -17.60 20.46 21.28
CA SER A 155 -16.55 21.34 21.84
C SER A 155 -16.59 21.34 23.37
N CYS A 156 -15.42 21.43 24.01
CA CYS A 156 -15.29 21.42 25.47
C CYS A 156 -15.21 22.85 26.01
N THR A 157 -16.27 23.30 26.67
CA THR A 157 -16.31 24.57 27.42
C THR A 157 -16.50 24.36 28.92
N ASN A 158 -17.11 23.24 29.32
CA ASN A 158 -17.31 22.84 30.72
C ASN A 158 -16.96 21.36 30.87
N SER A 159 -15.98 21.04 31.72
CA SER A 159 -15.52 19.67 31.95
C SER A 159 -16.58 18.75 32.56
N ASN A 160 -17.58 19.31 33.26
CA ASN A 160 -18.68 18.52 33.84
C ASN A 160 -19.63 17.96 32.78
N ASP A 161 -19.57 18.48 31.54
CA ASP A 161 -20.33 17.96 30.41
C ASP A 161 -19.60 16.78 29.73
N TRP A 162 -18.53 16.28 30.31
CA TRP A 162 -17.70 15.22 29.76
C TRP A 162 -17.51 14.10 30.76
N ASN A 163 -17.34 12.89 30.24
CA ASN A 163 -16.98 11.71 31.00
C ASN A 163 -15.98 10.87 30.20
N TYR A 164 -15.41 9.84 30.80
CA TYR A 164 -14.51 8.91 30.12
C TYR A 164 -14.90 7.47 30.42
N VAL A 165 -14.51 6.56 29.52
CA VAL A 165 -14.72 5.12 29.68
C VAL A 165 -13.50 4.36 29.19
N ALA A 166 -13.19 3.23 29.83
CA ALA A 166 -12.16 2.33 29.35
C ALA A 166 -12.56 1.72 28.00
N TYR A 167 -11.63 1.59 27.07
CA TYR A 167 -11.87 0.99 25.74
C TYR A 167 -10.80 -0.04 25.39
N GLY A 168 -11.16 -0.96 24.50
CA GLY A 168 -10.31 -2.04 24.05
C GLY A 168 -10.13 -3.16 25.07
N SER A 169 -9.40 -4.19 24.66
CA SER A 169 -8.99 -5.34 25.44
C SER A 169 -7.61 -5.76 24.98
N LYS A 170 -6.56 -5.43 25.74
CA LYS A 170 -5.20 -5.91 25.48
C LYS A 170 -5.15 -7.44 25.53
N ALA A 171 -4.21 -8.05 24.80
CA ALA A 171 -4.06 -9.50 24.76
C ALA A 171 -3.77 -10.14 26.13
N CYS A 172 -3.03 -9.42 26.98
CA CYS A 172 -2.73 -9.80 28.37
C CYS A 172 -3.89 -9.53 29.36
N GLY A 173 -4.97 -8.90 28.90
CA GLY A 173 -6.05 -8.38 29.75
C GLY A 173 -5.91 -6.89 30.08
N GLY A 174 -7.04 -6.29 30.49
CA GLY A 174 -7.16 -4.85 30.72
C GLY A 174 -7.46 -4.05 29.45
N PRO A 175 -7.86 -2.77 29.59
CA PRO A 175 -8.18 -1.93 28.45
C PRO A 175 -6.92 -1.43 27.71
N GLN A 176 -7.10 -1.01 26.46
CA GLN A 176 -6.05 -0.28 25.72
C GLN A 176 -5.81 1.09 26.36
N GLY A 177 -6.87 1.74 26.81
CA GLY A 177 -6.82 3.05 27.46
C GLY A 177 -8.21 3.56 27.80
N PHE A 178 -8.34 4.88 27.85
CA PHE A 178 -9.59 5.56 28.17
C PHE A 178 -9.95 6.54 27.05
N ILE A 179 -11.23 6.58 26.70
CA ILE A 179 -11.78 7.47 25.69
C ILE A 179 -12.76 8.45 26.33
N ILE A 180 -12.59 9.73 26.02
CA ILE A 180 -13.44 10.83 26.53
C ILE A 180 -14.67 10.95 25.64
N TYR A 181 -15.82 11.28 26.22
CA TYR A 181 -17.05 11.55 25.48
C TYR A 181 -17.90 12.60 26.18
N SER A 182 -18.66 13.36 25.39
CA SER A 182 -19.57 14.37 25.92
C SER A 182 -20.85 13.72 26.43
N THR A 183 -21.40 14.20 27.54
CA THR A 183 -22.70 13.75 28.07
C THR A 183 -23.87 14.24 27.21
N LYS A 184 -23.63 15.14 26.26
CA LYS A 184 -24.64 15.71 25.36
C LYS A 184 -24.92 14.85 24.12
N ILE A 185 -24.07 13.86 23.82
CA ILE A 185 -24.32 12.91 22.73
C ILE A 185 -25.28 11.80 23.18
N ASN A 186 -25.65 10.90 22.27
CA ASN A 186 -26.32 9.65 22.65
C ASN A 186 -25.34 8.71 23.37
N THR A 187 -25.19 8.91 24.69
CA THR A 187 -24.23 8.20 25.54
C THR A 187 -24.48 6.70 25.56
N THR A 188 -25.73 6.24 25.56
CA THR A 188 -26.06 4.82 25.49
C THR A 188 -25.51 4.17 24.22
N ASN A 189 -25.73 4.78 23.06
CA ASN A 189 -25.21 4.26 21.80
C ASN A 189 -23.67 4.29 21.76
N PHE A 190 -23.06 5.38 22.24
CA PHE A 190 -21.61 5.50 22.33
C PHE A 190 -20.99 4.39 23.19
N LEU A 191 -21.51 4.17 24.40
CA LEU A 191 -21.01 3.15 25.32
C LEU A 191 -21.21 1.73 24.77
N GLN A 192 -22.31 1.48 24.05
CA GLN A 192 -22.52 0.21 23.34
C GLN A 192 -21.44 -0.02 22.25
N LYS A 193 -21.09 1.01 21.47
CA LYS A 193 -20.04 0.92 20.46
C LYS A 193 -18.67 0.65 21.09
N VAL A 194 -18.34 1.34 22.18
CA VAL A 194 -17.09 1.08 22.94
C VAL A 194 -17.04 -0.36 23.45
N ALA A 195 -18.12 -0.85 24.06
CA ALA A 195 -18.19 -2.23 24.54
C ALA A 195 -18.05 -3.26 23.40
N ASN A 196 -18.67 -2.97 22.25
CA ASN A 196 -18.55 -3.83 21.06
C ASN A 196 -17.11 -3.86 20.54
N TYR A 197 -16.46 -2.70 20.40
CA TYR A 197 -15.04 -2.64 20.01
C TYR A 197 -14.16 -3.46 20.96
N SER A 198 -14.28 -3.27 22.27
CA SER A 198 -13.49 -4.03 23.26
C SER A 198 -13.72 -5.54 23.16
N LYS A 199 -14.95 -5.96 22.88
CA LYS A 199 -15.29 -7.38 22.67
C LYS A 199 -14.62 -7.92 21.41
N VAL A 200 -14.77 -7.25 20.27
CA VAL A 200 -14.19 -7.68 19.00
C VAL A 200 -12.66 -7.68 19.07
N GLU A 201 -12.04 -6.73 19.75
CA GLU A 201 -10.58 -6.70 19.92
C GLU A 201 -10.10 -7.88 20.76
N LYS A 202 -10.84 -8.27 21.80
CA LYS A 202 -10.55 -9.47 22.57
C LYS A 202 -10.60 -10.73 21.70
N GLU A 203 -11.64 -10.84 20.87
CA GLU A 203 -11.80 -11.97 19.93
C GLU A 203 -10.66 -12.02 18.91
N TYR A 204 -10.28 -10.86 18.34
CA TYR A 204 -9.13 -10.72 17.44
C TYR A 204 -7.83 -11.18 18.11
N ASN A 205 -7.56 -10.72 19.34
CA ASN A 205 -6.34 -11.07 20.07
C ASN A 205 -6.24 -12.57 20.34
N VAL A 206 -7.36 -13.22 20.69
CA VAL A 206 -7.42 -14.68 20.88
C VAL A 206 -7.25 -15.41 19.54
N LYS A 207 -7.98 -15.00 18.49
CA LYS A 207 -7.95 -15.63 17.16
C LYS A 207 -6.55 -15.62 16.55
N TRP A 208 -5.83 -14.50 16.68
CA TRP A 208 -4.53 -14.29 16.05
C TRP A 208 -3.33 -14.42 16.98
N SER A 209 -3.55 -14.89 18.22
CA SER A 209 -2.49 -15.06 19.24
C SER A 209 -1.62 -13.81 19.41
N VAL A 210 -2.26 -12.64 19.40
CA VAL A 210 -1.59 -11.35 19.53
C VAL A 210 -0.91 -11.28 20.88
N VAL A 211 0.32 -10.75 20.93
CA VAL A 211 1.06 -10.53 22.18
C VAL A 211 1.09 -9.03 22.48
N SER A 212 1.00 -8.68 23.75
CA SER A 212 1.04 -7.30 24.24
C SER A 212 2.18 -7.13 25.26
N ASP A 213 2.56 -5.89 25.54
CA ASP A 213 3.59 -5.51 26.50
C ASP A 213 3.19 -5.74 27.97
N CYS A 214 1.96 -6.22 28.22
CA CYS A 214 1.39 -6.43 29.54
C CYS A 214 1.27 -5.16 30.40
N SER A 215 1.33 -3.97 29.79
CA SER A 215 1.21 -2.71 30.52
C SER A 215 -0.25 -2.41 30.90
N ILE A 216 -0.47 -1.85 32.09
CA ILE A 216 -1.78 -1.42 32.54
C ILE A 216 -1.85 0.11 32.42
N PRO A 217 -2.81 0.67 31.66
CA PRO A 217 -2.96 2.12 31.58
C PRO A 217 -3.43 2.65 32.95
N ASN A 218 -2.79 3.74 33.41
CA ASN A 218 -3.25 4.45 34.61
C ASN A 218 -4.65 5.00 34.38
N GLU A 219 -5.51 4.96 35.39
CA GLU A 219 -6.83 5.58 35.32
C GLU A 219 -6.71 7.12 35.40
N PRO A 220 -7.44 7.88 34.56
CA PRO A 220 -7.52 9.33 34.69
C PRO A 220 -8.12 9.75 36.03
N LYS A 221 -7.67 10.88 36.56
CA LYS A 221 -8.20 11.52 37.77
C LYS A 221 -9.29 12.54 37.47
N SER A 222 -9.23 13.20 36.32
CA SER A 222 -10.17 14.24 35.93
C SER A 222 -10.14 14.53 34.43
N ILE A 223 -11.10 15.34 33.98
CA ILE A 223 -11.17 15.91 32.64
C ILE A 223 -11.03 17.43 32.76
N GLU A 224 -10.25 18.03 31.86
CA GLU A 224 -10.17 19.48 31.69
C GLU A 224 -10.47 19.87 30.26
N CYS A 225 -11.10 21.03 30.06
CA CYS A 225 -11.20 21.65 28.73
C CYS A 225 -9.95 22.50 28.47
N LYS A 226 -9.18 22.17 27.43
CA LYS A 226 -8.02 22.94 26.97
C LYS A 226 -8.18 23.29 25.50
N ASN A 227 -8.18 24.59 25.18
CA ASN A 227 -8.33 25.10 23.82
C ASN A 227 -9.58 24.57 23.09
N GLY A 228 -10.70 24.39 23.82
CA GLY A 228 -11.94 23.85 23.24
C GLY A 228 -11.98 22.32 23.12
N TYR A 229 -10.95 21.60 23.57
CA TYR A 229 -10.88 20.14 23.53
C TYR A 229 -10.86 19.54 24.94
N PRO A 230 -11.55 18.40 25.17
CA PRO A 230 -11.44 17.67 26.42
C PRO A 230 -10.09 16.95 26.52
N VAL A 231 -9.47 16.97 27.69
CA VAL A 231 -8.18 16.31 27.96
C VAL A 231 -8.24 15.54 29.27
N LEU A 232 -7.80 14.27 29.24
CA LEU A 232 -7.63 13.44 30.44
C LEU A 232 -6.43 13.91 31.26
N LYS A 233 -6.59 13.96 32.59
CA LYS A 233 -5.49 14.17 33.54
C LYS A 233 -5.23 12.91 34.32
N TYR A 234 -3.96 12.57 34.48
CA TYR A 234 -3.48 11.40 35.21
C TYR A 234 -2.67 11.81 36.44
#